data_AF-R6NVT0-F1
#
_entry.id   AF-R6NVT0-F1
#
_cell.length_a   1.000
_cell.length_b   1.000
_cell.length_c   1.000
_cell.angle_alpha   90.00
_cell.angle_beta   90.00
_cell.angle_gamma   90.00
#
_symmetry.space_group_name_H-M   'P 1'
#
loop_
_entity.id
_entity.type
_entity.pdbx_description
1 polymer ?
#
loop_
_entity_poly.entity_id
_entity_poly.type
_entity_poly.pdbx_seq_one_letter_code
_entity_poly.pdbx_strand_id
1 'polypeptide(L)' 'MKTSDMIKELYNKKNISVSELARRIGQTPQNFGKKLKRDTVTLEELKQIADVMEVTCEQSFVFPMENR' A
#
# COMPACT_ATOMS: atom_id res chain seq x y z
N MET A 1 6.83 -4.75 10.55
CA MET A 1 6.73 -3.74 9.48
C MET A 1 5.30 -3.25 9.45
N LYS A 2 5.05 -1.94 9.50
CA LYS A 2 3.68 -1.42 9.34
C LYS A 2 3.32 -1.29 7.86
N THR A 3 2.02 -1.23 7.56
CA THR A 3 1.52 -0.97 6.20
C THR A 3 2.07 0.35 5.66
N SER A 4 2.06 1.38 6.50
CA SER A 4 2.66 2.68 6.17
C SER A 4 4.16 2.61 5.86
N ASP A 5 4.94 1.72 6.48
CA ASP A 5 6.36 1.57 6.18
C ASP A 5 6.59 0.92 4.81
N MET A 6 5.80 -0.12 4.46
CA MET A 6 5.82 -0.75 3.13
C MET A 6 5.54 0.25 2.02
N ILE A 7 4.51 1.09 2.21
CA ILE A 7 4.13 2.11 1.22
C ILE A 7 5.23 3.17 1.06
N LYS A 8 5.90 3.55 2.15
CA LYS A 8 7.02 4.50 2.12
C LYS A 8 8.21 3.97 1.33
N GLU A 9 8.57 2.71 1.55
CA GLU A 9 9.62 2.08 0.75
C GLU A 9 9.26 2.01 -0.74
N LEU A 10 7.99 1.75 -1.06
CA LEU A 10 7.49 1.66 -2.43
C LEU A 10 7.69 2.95 -3.22
N TYR A 11 7.22 4.09 -2.70
CA TYR A 11 7.37 5.37 -3.41
C TYR A 11 8.82 5.87 -3.44
N ASN A 12 9.62 5.53 -2.41
CA ASN A 12 11.07 5.79 -2.43
C ASN A 12 11.77 5.01 -3.55
N LYS A 13 11.47 3.71 -3.71
CA LYS A 13 12.04 2.86 -4.76
C LYS A 13 11.64 3.29 -6.17
N LYS A 14 10.40 3.75 -6.36
CA LYS A 14 9.89 4.24 -7.65
C LYS A 14 10.20 5.73 -7.91
N ASN A 15 10.92 6.39 -7.00
CA ASN A 15 11.29 7.81 -7.09
C ASN A 15 10.08 8.74 -7.34
N ILE A 16 8.94 8.47 -6.69
CA ILE A 16 7.77 9.36 -6.73
C ILE A 16 7.48 9.92 -5.34
N SER A 17 6.88 11.11 -5.30
CA SER A 17 6.47 11.71 -4.03
C SER A 17 5.20 11.07 -3.48
N VAL A 18 5.01 11.16 -2.16
CA VAL A 18 3.74 10.76 -1.51
C VAL A 18 2.52 11.51 -2.06
N SER A 19 2.70 12.78 -2.45
CA SER A 19 1.66 13.60 -3.05
C SER A 19 1.28 13.13 -4.45
N GLU A 20 2.27 12.66 -5.22
CA GLU A 20 2.04 12.07 -6.54
C GLU A 20 1.30 10.74 -6.42
N LEU A 21 1.74 9.86 -5.51
CA LEU A 21 1.04 8.60 -5.25
C LEU A 21 -0.42 8.84 -4.83
N ALA A 22 -0.66 9.80 -3.93
CA ALA A 22 -2.01 10.16 -3.50
C ALA A 22 -2.92 10.53 -4.69
N ARG A 23 -2.41 11.33 -5.63
CA ARG A 23 -3.16 11.75 -6.82
C ARG A 23 -3.47 10.58 -7.75
N ARG A 24 -2.51 9.68 -7.96
CA ARG A 24 -2.70 8.48 -8.81
C ARG A 24 -3.81 7.56 -8.31
N ILE A 25 -3.99 7.47 -7.00
CA ILE A 25 -5.08 6.69 -6.38
C ILE A 25 -6.36 7.52 -6.13
N GLY A 26 -6.49 8.71 -6.74
CA GLY A 26 -7.69 9.53 -6.65
C GLY A 26 -7.89 10.24 -5.31
N GLN A 27 -6.82 10.49 -4.55
CA GLN A 27 -6.87 11.13 -3.24
C GLN A 27 -6.13 12.45 -3.16
N THR A 28 -6.50 13.26 -2.16
CA THR A 28 -5.72 14.43 -1.79
C THR A 28 -4.47 14.03 -0.99
N PRO A 29 -3.31 14.70 -1.18
CA PRO A 29 -2.12 14.45 -0.39
C PRO A 29 -2.34 14.56 1.13
N GLN A 30 -3.22 15.47 1.57
CA GLN A 30 -3.55 15.66 2.98
C GLN A 30 -4.32 14.46 3.56
N ASN A 31 -5.28 13.91 2.82
CA ASN A 31 -6.01 12.72 3.26
C ASN A 31 -5.08 11.51 3.35
N PHE A 32 -4.32 11.27 2.28
CA PHE A 32 -3.42 10.14 2.21
C PHE A 32 -2.31 10.22 3.27
N GLY A 33 -1.72 11.40 3.47
CA GLY A 33 -0.74 11.62 4.53
C GLY A 33 -1.29 11.36 5.94
N LYS A 34 -2.56 11.72 6.21
CA LYS A 34 -3.23 11.37 7.48
C LYS A 34 -3.40 9.86 7.63
N LYS A 35 -3.79 9.14 6.56
CA LYS A 35 -3.91 7.68 6.58
C LYS A 35 -2.57 6.99 6.82
N LEU A 36 -1.49 7.44 6.18
CA LEU A 36 -0.14 6.93 6.44
C LEU A 36 0.32 7.18 7.88
N LYS A 37 0.01 8.35 8.45
CA LYS A 37 0.35 8.67 9.84
C LYS A 37 -0.44 7.83 10.86
N ARG A 38 -1.71 7.55 10.58
CA ARG A 38 -2.62 6.79 11.45
C ARG A 38 -2.57 5.28 11.19
N ASP A 39 -1.85 4.85 10.16
CA ASP A 39 -1.78 3.47 9.69
C ASP A 39 -3.17 2.89 9.31
N THR A 40 -3.99 3.70 8.66
CA THR A 40 -5.39 3.36 8.29
C THR A 40 -5.60 3.25 6.78
N VAL A 41 -4.59 2.81 6.04
CA VAL A 41 -4.72 2.50 4.60
C VAL A 41 -5.44 1.14 4.48
N THR A 42 -6.52 1.09 3.72
CA THR A 42 -7.33 -0.12 3.56
C THR A 42 -6.69 -1.10 2.56
N LEU A 43 -7.18 -2.34 2.54
CA LEU A 43 -6.76 -3.33 1.55
C LEU A 43 -7.10 -2.89 0.10
N GLU A 44 -8.22 -2.22 -0.09
CA GLU A 44 -8.61 -1.68 -1.41
C GLU A 44 -7.61 -0.61 -1.88
N GLU A 45 -7.22 0.29 -0.99
CA GLU A 45 -6.19 1.29 -1.28
C GLU A 45 -4.82 0.64 -1.54
N LEU A 46 -4.47 -0.43 -0.82
CA LEU A 46 -3.25 -1.18 -1.09
C LEU A 46 -3.25 -1.80 -2.49
N LYS A 47 -4.39 -2.32 -2.94
CA LYS A 47 -4.54 -2.83 -4.32
C LYS A 47 -4.41 -1.72 -5.35
N GLN A 48 -5.02 -0.56 -5.12
CA GLN A 48 -4.88 0.61 -6.00
C GLN A 48 -3.43 1.10 -6.06
N ILE A 49 -2.74 1.15 -4.92
CA ILE A 49 -1.30 1.48 -4.86
C ILE A 49 -0.50 0.46 -5.67
N ALA A 50 -0.80 -0.83 -5.55
CA ALA A 50 -0.09 -1.87 -6.28
C ALA A 50 -0.25 -1.71 -7.80
N ASP A 51 -1.48 -1.44 -8.26
CA ASP A 51 -1.82 -1.20 -9.66
C ASP A 51 -1.07 0.01 -10.24
N VAL A 52 -1.18 1.19 -9.61
CA VAL A 52 -0.53 2.43 -10.11
C VAL A 52 0.99 2.43 -9.98
N MET A 53 1.54 1.51 -9.17
CA MET A 53 2.99 1.32 -8.98
C MET A 53 3.54 0.17 -9.81
N GLU A 54 2.69 -0.55 -10.55
CA GLU A 54 3.04 -1.73 -11.33
C GLU A 54 3.79 -2.76 -10.48
N VAL A 55 3.22 -3.09 -9.31
CA VAL A 55 3.73 -4.13 -8.41
C VAL A 55 2.61 -5.09 -8.03
N THR A 56 2.97 -6.29 -7.57
CA THR A 56 2.01 -7.25 -7.04
C THR A 56 1.94 -7.14 -5.52
N CYS A 57 0.74 -7.04 -4.96
CA CYS A 57 0.48 -7.19 -3.54
C CYS A 57 -0.17 -8.56 -3.31
N GLU A 58 0.55 -9.47 -2.66
CA GLU A 58 0.06 -10.82 -2.35
C GLU A 58 -0.41 -10.91 -0.90
N GLN A 59 -1.58 -11.50 -0.69
CA GLN A 59 -2.12 -11.82 0.62
C GLN A 59 -2.73 -13.22 0.56
N SER A 60 -2.25 -14.12 1.41
CA SER A 60 -2.67 -15.52 1.41
C SER A 60 -3.02 -16.00 2.81
N PHE A 61 -4.07 -16.82 2.91
CA PHE A 61 -4.30 -17.69 4.06
C PHE A 61 -3.63 -19.04 3.79
N VAL A 62 -2.83 -19.53 4.73
CA VAL A 62 -2.13 -20.82 4.61
C VAL A 62 -2.71 -21.76 5.64
N PHE A 63 -3.27 -22.87 5.17
CA PHE A 63 -3.73 -23.95 6.04
C PHE A 63 -2.55 -24.87 6.39
N PRO A 64 -2.50 -25.44 7.59
CA PRO A 64 -1.53 -26.48 7.91
C PRO A 64 -1.75 -27.69 7.00
N MET A 65 -0.67 -28.33 6.56
CA MET A 65 -0.76 -29.60 5.84
C MET A 65 -1.32 -30.65 6.80
N GLU A 66 -2.58 -31.05 6.60
CA GLU A 66 -3.22 -32.11 7.36
C GLU A 66 -2.65 -33.45 6.85
N ASN A 67 -1.71 -34.03 7.59
CA ASN A 67 -1.27 -35.41 7.36
C ASN A 67 -2.45 -36.33 7.73
N ARG A 68 -3.24 -36.74 6.73
CA ARG A 68 -4.18 -37.85 6.87
C ARG A 68 -3.50 -39.17 6.57
#